data_AF-A0A4U1BZU7-F1
#
_entry.id   AF-A0A4U1BZU7-F1
#
_cell.length_a   1.000
_cell.length_b   1.000
_cell.length_c   1.000
_cell.angle_alpha   90.00
_cell.angle_beta   90.00
_cell.angle_gamma   90.00
#
_symmetry.space_group_name_H-M   'P 1'
#
loop_
_entity.id
_entity.type
_entity.pdbx_description
1 polymer ?
#
loop_
_entity_poly.entity_id
_entity_poly.type
_entity_poly.pdbx_seq_one_letter_code
_entity_poly.pdbx_strand_id
1 'polypeptide(L)'
;MAIDEQYLNNEIEDFRGAFCPFGYLDIKRAVSEALEIGKDSSWAFEQMEAFAEDCDMKITDLDPCYVVMDAILQMARNEIEEMTGFDLQNDASFETMGNFCATTYDWQSEDIELLTDALSGNPDALENLSDATRYWLSQVEIDLDSLTGEQ
;
A
#
# COMPACT_ATOMS: atom_id res chain seq x y z
N MET A 1 6.94 35.97 33.60
CA MET A 1 6.65 34.62 34.12
C MET A 1 7.47 33.65 33.31
N ALA A 2 8.25 32.78 33.94
CA ALA A 2 8.83 31.64 33.24
C ALA A 2 7.68 30.69 32.89
N ILE A 3 7.62 30.25 31.63
CA ILE A 3 6.68 29.22 31.23
C ILE A 3 7.16 27.92 31.88
N ASP A 4 6.24 27.24 32.56
CA ASP A 4 6.50 25.92 33.14
C ASP A 4 6.79 24.92 32.00
N GLU A 5 7.89 24.19 32.14
CA GLU A 5 8.37 23.28 31.10
C GLU A 5 7.41 22.12 30.85
N GLN A 6 6.74 21.65 31.91
CA GLN A 6 5.72 20.62 31.81
C GLN A 6 4.48 21.13 31.07
N TYR A 7 4.01 22.33 31.40
CA TYR A 7 2.91 22.97 30.67
C TYR A 7 3.24 23.18 29.19
N LEU A 8 4.44 23.66 28.85
CA LEU A 8 4.86 23.84 27.46
C LEU A 8 4.87 22.50 26.69
N ASN A 9 5.36 21.43 27.30
CA ASN A 9 5.39 20.11 26.66
C ASN A 9 3.98 19.57 26.39
N ASN A 10 3.04 19.75 27.34
CA ASN A 10 1.65 19.35 27.15
C ASN A 10 0.97 20.13 26.01
N GLU A 11 1.17 21.45 25.96
CA GLU A 11 0.62 22.28 24.87
C GLU A 11 1.23 21.90 23.51
N ILE A 12 2.51 21.50 23.46
CA ILE A 12 3.15 21.00 22.24
C ILE A 12 2.58 19.65 21.83
N GLU A 13 2.34 18.72 22.76
CA GLU A 13 1.72 17.43 22.47
C GLU A 13 0.28 17.59 21.98
N ASP A 14 -0.52 18.41 22.66
CA ASP A 14 -1.89 18.71 22.25
C ASP A 14 -1.93 19.40 20.88
N PHE A 15 -1.02 20.33 20.63
CA PHE A 15 -0.89 21.00 19.33
C PHE A 15 -0.45 20.01 18.24
N ARG A 16 0.50 19.11 18.52
CA ARG A 16 0.92 18.05 17.59
C ARG A 16 -0.17 17.02 17.34
N GLY A 17 -0.98 16.67 18.34
CA GLY A 17 -2.11 15.76 18.20
C GLY A 17 -3.32 16.39 17.50
N ALA A 18 -3.41 17.73 17.48
CA ALA A 18 -4.42 18.47 16.73
C ALA A 18 -4.09 18.59 15.23
N PHE A 19 -2.81 18.50 14.86
CA PHE A 19 -2.47 18.08 13.50
C PHE A 19 -2.76 16.59 13.42
N CYS A 20 -3.60 16.16 12.48
CA CYS A 20 -3.47 14.78 12.01
C CYS A 20 -1.98 14.63 11.64
N PRO A 21 -1.22 13.67 12.19
CA PRO A 21 0.21 13.56 11.93
C PRO A 21 0.49 13.41 10.43
N PHE A 22 -0.54 13.03 9.69
CA PHE A 22 -0.64 12.99 8.24
C PHE A 22 -1.54 14.12 7.76
N GLY A 23 -1.07 14.89 6.80
CA GLY A 23 -1.81 16.02 6.27
C GLY A 23 -3.05 15.56 5.49
N TYR A 24 -3.93 16.51 5.14
CA TYR A 24 -5.03 16.27 4.19
C TYR A 24 -4.58 15.55 2.91
N LEU A 25 -3.33 15.79 2.46
CA LEU A 25 -2.78 15.17 1.25
C LEU A 25 -2.57 13.66 1.40
N ASP A 26 -2.12 13.20 2.56
CA ASP A 26 -1.89 11.77 2.82
C ASP A 26 -3.22 11.03 2.90
N ILE A 27 -4.20 11.59 3.63
CA ILE A 27 -5.56 11.05 3.68
C ILE A 27 -6.18 11.03 2.28
N LYS A 28 -6.00 12.11 1.51
CA LYS A 28 -6.49 12.18 0.13
C LYS A 28 -5.85 11.10 -0.72
N ARG A 29 -4.54 10.90 -0.63
CA ARG A 29 -3.82 9.86 -1.39
C ARG A 29 -4.33 8.48 -1.02
N ALA A 30 -4.37 8.13 0.27
CA ALA A 30 -4.89 6.85 0.74
C ALA A 30 -6.32 6.56 0.23
N VAL A 31 -7.22 7.54 0.32
CA VAL A 31 -8.59 7.40 -0.21
C VAL A 31 -8.59 7.30 -1.74
N SER A 32 -7.72 8.02 -2.44
CA SER A 32 -7.58 7.90 -3.89
C SER A 32 -7.13 6.50 -4.30
N GLU A 33 -6.12 5.91 -3.65
CA GLU A 33 -5.69 4.53 -3.94
C GLU A 33 -6.83 3.53 -3.76
N ALA A 34 -7.60 3.65 -2.68
CA ALA A 34 -8.76 2.81 -2.44
C ALA A 34 -9.82 2.93 -3.56
N LEU A 35 -10.08 4.16 -4.03
CA LEU A 35 -11.04 4.39 -5.11
C LEU A 35 -10.57 3.80 -6.45
N GLU A 36 -9.27 3.84 -6.76
CA GLU A 36 -8.71 3.25 -7.99
C GLU A 36 -8.93 1.74 -8.07
N ILE A 37 -8.99 1.05 -6.92
CA ILE A 37 -9.26 -0.39 -6.84
C ILE A 37 -10.73 -0.73 -6.56
N GLY A 38 -11.64 0.23 -6.77
CA GLY A 38 -13.09 0.04 -6.61
C GLY A 38 -13.56 -0.06 -5.15
N LYS A 39 -12.72 0.34 -4.18
CA LYS A 39 -13.07 0.44 -2.76
C LYS A 39 -13.47 1.87 -2.39
N ASP A 40 -13.81 2.09 -1.13
CA ASP A 40 -14.21 3.40 -0.62
C ASP A 40 -13.35 3.82 0.59
N SER A 41 -13.63 5.01 1.14
CA SER A 41 -12.94 5.50 2.33
C SER A 41 -13.20 4.65 3.57
N SER A 42 -14.33 3.93 3.61
CA SER A 42 -14.66 3.03 4.72
C SER A 42 -13.71 1.85 4.73
N TRP A 43 -13.50 1.22 3.57
CA TRP A 43 -12.52 0.15 3.41
C TRP A 43 -11.10 0.61 3.78
N ALA A 44 -10.68 1.80 3.35
CA ALA A 44 -9.37 2.34 3.71
C ALA A 44 -9.22 2.51 5.24
N PHE A 45 -10.28 2.96 5.92
CA PHE A 45 -10.29 3.08 7.38
C PHE A 45 -10.29 1.70 8.07
N GLU A 46 -11.03 0.72 7.54
CA GLU A 46 -11.02 -0.66 8.05
C GLU A 46 -9.61 -1.28 7.98
N GLN A 47 -8.85 -1.01 6.90
CA GLN A 47 -7.45 -1.47 6.81
C GLN A 47 -6.57 -0.83 7.89
N MET A 48 -6.79 0.45 8.19
CA MET A 48 -6.10 1.16 9.27
C MET A 48 -6.42 0.58 10.65
N GLU A 49 -7.69 0.26 10.91
CA GLU A 49 -8.11 -0.37 12.17
C GLU A 49 -7.49 -1.76 12.34
N ALA A 50 -7.54 -2.58 11.28
CA ALA A 50 -6.95 -3.91 11.28
C ALA A 50 -5.43 -3.87 11.51
N PHE A 51 -4.71 -3.01 10.79
CA PHE A 51 -3.27 -2.85 10.95
C PHE A 51 -2.89 -2.36 12.35
N ALA A 52 -3.66 -1.42 12.91
CA ALA A 52 -3.47 -0.92 14.26
C ALA A 52 -3.62 -2.04 15.30
N GLU A 53 -4.65 -2.89 15.14
CA GLU A 53 -4.90 -4.03 16.03
C GLU A 53 -3.79 -5.08 15.92
N ASP A 54 -3.42 -5.48 14.69
CA ASP A 54 -2.40 -6.51 14.44
C ASP A 54 -1.01 -6.10 14.94
N CYS A 55 -0.70 -4.80 14.89
CA CYS A 55 0.59 -4.26 15.32
C CYS A 55 0.61 -3.74 16.78
N ASP A 56 -0.51 -3.80 17.52
CA ASP A 56 -0.67 -3.18 18.85
C ASP A 56 -0.30 -1.69 18.86
N MET A 57 -0.77 -0.95 17.85
CA MET A 57 -0.51 0.47 17.64
C MET A 57 -1.81 1.30 17.73
N LYS A 58 -1.68 2.61 17.94
CA LYS A 58 -2.82 3.52 17.79
C LYS A 58 -2.96 3.91 16.33
N ILE A 59 -4.19 4.04 15.83
CA ILE A 59 -4.48 4.53 14.47
C ILE A 59 -3.81 5.88 14.20
N THR A 60 -3.71 6.74 15.22
CA THR A 60 -3.05 8.05 15.10
C THR A 60 -1.55 7.96 14.82
N ASP A 61 -0.93 6.81 15.05
CA ASP A 61 0.51 6.61 14.87
C ASP A 61 0.82 5.95 13.50
N LEU A 62 -0.20 5.67 12.69
CA LEU A 62 -0.08 4.96 11.41
C LEU A 62 -0.09 5.90 10.22
N ASP A 63 0.80 5.67 9.26
CA ASP A 63 0.75 6.32 7.94
C ASP A 63 -0.39 5.71 7.10
N PRO A 64 -1.45 6.46 6.79
CA PRO A 64 -2.57 5.96 6.02
C PRO A 64 -2.19 5.60 4.58
N CYS A 65 -1.20 6.27 3.99
CA CYS A 65 -0.71 5.89 2.67
C CYS A 65 -0.04 4.53 2.71
N TYR A 66 0.85 4.31 3.69
CA TYR A 66 1.53 3.03 3.88
C TYR A 66 0.54 1.90 4.03
N VAL A 67 -0.40 2.01 4.96
CA VAL A 67 -1.32 0.90 5.28
C VAL A 67 -2.22 0.58 4.09
N VAL A 68 -2.74 1.59 3.39
CA VAL A 68 -3.61 1.35 2.23
C VAL A 68 -2.84 0.75 1.07
N MET A 69 -1.63 1.25 0.78
CA MET A 69 -0.80 0.70 -0.30
C MET A 69 -0.32 -0.72 0.03
N ASP A 70 0.07 -0.99 1.27
CA ASP A 70 0.45 -2.34 1.69
C ASP A 70 -0.74 -3.30 1.60
N ALA A 71 -1.95 -2.88 1.98
CA ALA A 71 -3.16 -3.70 1.81
C ALA A 71 -3.42 -4.05 0.33
N ILE A 72 -3.19 -3.10 -0.59
CA ILE A 72 -3.29 -3.35 -2.05
C ILE A 72 -2.22 -4.35 -2.49
N LEU A 73 -0.97 -4.19 -2.04
CA LEU A 73 0.10 -5.15 -2.31
C LEU A 73 -0.24 -6.55 -1.78
N GLN A 74 -0.79 -6.67 -0.57
CA GLN A 74 -1.19 -7.97 -0.01
C GLN A 74 -2.33 -8.62 -0.81
N MET A 75 -3.29 -7.82 -1.32
CA MET A 75 -4.31 -8.34 -2.23
C MET A 75 -3.69 -8.91 -3.51
N ALA A 76 -2.77 -8.17 -4.13
CA ALA A 76 -2.06 -8.60 -5.33
C ALA A 76 -1.19 -9.85 -5.07
N ARG A 77 -0.46 -9.87 -3.95
CA ARG A 77 0.36 -11.00 -3.53
C ARG A 77 -0.47 -12.27 -3.43
N ASN A 78 -1.57 -12.22 -2.68
CA ASN A 78 -2.40 -13.41 -2.46
C ASN A 78 -2.98 -13.94 -3.78
N GLU A 79 -3.46 -13.07 -4.66
CA GLU A 79 -4.02 -13.49 -5.95
C GLU A 79 -2.93 -14.05 -6.88
N ILE A 80 -1.76 -13.43 -6.94
CA ILE A 80 -0.64 -13.89 -7.77
C ILE A 80 -0.06 -15.20 -7.24
N GLU A 81 0.10 -15.35 -5.92
CA GLU A 81 0.58 -16.58 -5.31
C GLU A 81 -0.40 -17.74 -5.52
N GLU A 82 -1.71 -17.50 -5.36
CA GLU A 82 -2.73 -18.52 -5.64
C GLU A 82 -2.71 -18.95 -7.13
N MET A 83 -2.51 -18.00 -8.03
CA MET A 83 -2.51 -18.24 -9.48
C MET A 83 -1.23 -18.95 -9.96
N THR A 84 -0.07 -18.53 -9.47
CA THR A 84 1.24 -18.88 -10.07
C THR A 84 2.13 -19.69 -9.14
N GLY A 85 1.85 -19.69 -7.84
CA GLY A 85 2.74 -20.17 -6.80
C GLY A 85 3.93 -19.23 -6.52
N PHE A 86 3.97 -18.05 -7.13
CA PHE A 86 5.01 -17.04 -6.93
C PHE A 86 4.61 -16.07 -5.82
N ASP A 87 5.43 -15.97 -4.78
CA ASP A 87 5.23 -15.04 -3.68
C ASP A 87 6.04 -13.76 -3.90
N LEU A 88 5.33 -12.64 -4.06
CA LEU A 88 5.92 -11.33 -4.34
C LEU A 88 6.99 -10.86 -3.34
N GLN A 89 6.96 -11.35 -2.10
CA GLN A 89 7.90 -10.95 -1.03
C GLN A 89 8.95 -12.03 -0.70
N ASN A 90 8.66 -13.30 -0.98
CA ASN A 90 9.60 -14.38 -0.69
C ASN A 90 10.43 -14.78 -1.92
N ASP A 91 9.82 -14.74 -3.11
CA ASP A 91 10.50 -15.06 -4.38
C ASP A 91 11.04 -13.80 -5.07
N ALA A 92 10.51 -12.63 -4.72
CA ALA A 92 10.98 -11.30 -5.11
C ALA A 92 10.97 -10.35 -3.90
N SER A 93 11.51 -9.15 -4.04
CA SER A 93 11.57 -8.15 -2.96
C SER A 93 10.61 -6.97 -3.17
N PHE A 94 9.36 -7.25 -3.59
CA PHE A 94 8.34 -6.19 -3.71
C PHE A 94 7.81 -5.77 -2.34
N GLU A 95 8.00 -4.50 -1.99
CA GLU A 95 7.60 -3.98 -0.69
C GLU A 95 6.92 -2.62 -0.81
N THR A 96 6.10 -2.27 0.18
CA THR A 96 5.67 -0.88 0.38
C THR A 96 6.68 -0.19 1.27
N MET A 97 7.33 0.86 0.78
CA MET A 97 8.20 1.70 1.58
C MET A 97 7.44 2.90 2.13
N GLY A 98 7.21 2.90 3.43
CA GLY A 98 6.72 4.05 4.16
C GLY A 98 7.84 5.07 4.35
N ASN A 99 7.65 6.29 3.87
CA ASN A 99 8.57 7.39 4.18
C ASN A 99 7.77 8.64 4.58
N PHE A 100 8.28 9.39 5.57
CA PHE A 100 7.59 10.57 6.15
C PHE A 100 7.21 11.66 5.11
N CYS A 101 7.77 11.61 3.90
CA CYS A 101 7.52 12.54 2.80
C CYS A 101 6.77 11.92 1.60
N ALA A 102 6.81 10.60 1.41
CA ALA A 102 6.20 9.89 0.28
C ALA A 102 6.23 8.37 0.49
N THR A 103 5.07 7.74 0.58
CA THR A 103 4.95 6.28 0.53
C THR A 103 4.88 5.82 -0.92
N THR A 104 5.67 4.79 -1.26
CA THR A 104 5.77 4.21 -2.60
C THR A 104 5.91 2.69 -2.53
N TYR A 105 5.68 2.00 -3.64
CA TYR A 105 6.18 0.64 -3.81
C TYR A 105 7.69 0.70 -4.14
N ASP A 106 8.45 -0.29 -3.69
CA ASP A 106 9.87 -0.45 -3.97
C ASP A 106 10.15 -1.88 -4.44
N TRP A 107 11.10 -2.00 -5.36
CA TRP A 107 11.51 -3.25 -5.98
C TRP A 107 12.85 -3.07 -6.71
N GLN A 108 13.52 -4.18 -7.03
CA GLN A 108 14.70 -4.19 -7.89
C GLN A 108 14.31 -4.55 -9.33
N SER A 109 15.10 -4.14 -10.31
CA SER A 109 14.81 -4.45 -11.71
C SER A 109 14.73 -5.97 -11.99
N GLU A 110 15.49 -6.78 -11.25
CA GLU A 110 15.45 -8.25 -11.36
C GLU A 110 14.11 -8.84 -10.87
N ASP A 111 13.45 -8.20 -9.90
CA ASP A 111 12.16 -8.65 -9.37
C ASP A 111 11.05 -8.58 -10.43
N ILE A 112 11.10 -7.57 -11.30
CA ILE A 112 10.16 -7.41 -12.43
C ILE A 112 10.32 -8.54 -13.44
N GLU A 113 11.56 -8.95 -13.74
CA GLU A 113 11.82 -10.07 -14.65
C GLU A 113 11.26 -11.37 -14.07
N LEU A 114 11.50 -11.64 -12.78
CA LEU A 114 10.99 -12.82 -12.09
C LEU A 114 9.45 -12.88 -12.09
N LEU A 115 8.80 -11.77 -11.75
CA LEU A 115 7.35 -11.68 -11.75
C LEU A 115 6.78 -11.83 -13.17
N THR A 116 7.40 -11.19 -14.16
CA THR A 116 6.99 -11.29 -15.57
C THR A 116 7.04 -12.74 -16.07
N ASP A 117 8.10 -13.47 -15.73
CA ASP A 117 8.24 -14.88 -16.08
C ASP A 117 7.15 -15.74 -15.41
N ALA A 118 6.83 -15.48 -14.14
CA ALA A 118 5.78 -16.19 -13.41
C ALA A 118 4.38 -15.96 -14.01
N LEU A 119 4.07 -14.69 -14.37
CA LEU A 119 2.79 -14.31 -14.98
C LEU A 119 2.64 -14.87 -16.41
N SER A 120 3.73 -14.87 -17.19
CA SER A 120 3.73 -15.38 -18.58
C SER A 120 3.40 -16.86 -18.68
N GLY A 121 3.56 -17.62 -17.60
CA GLY A 121 3.14 -19.03 -17.53
C GLY A 121 1.62 -19.25 -17.49
N ASN A 122 0.83 -18.19 -17.27
CA ASN A 122 -0.60 -18.27 -16.97
C ASN A 122 -1.46 -17.22 -17.73
N PRO A 123 -1.32 -17.06 -19.07
CA PRO A 123 -1.93 -15.94 -19.81
C PRO A 123 -3.46 -15.88 -19.70
N ASP A 124 -4.15 -17.04 -19.74
CA ASP A 124 -5.62 -17.10 -19.63
C ASP A 124 -6.14 -16.60 -18.27
N ALA A 125 -5.32 -16.71 -17.21
CA ALA A 125 -5.69 -16.27 -15.87
C ALA A 125 -5.55 -14.74 -15.71
N LEU A 126 -4.68 -14.11 -16.51
CA LEU A 126 -4.43 -12.66 -16.46
C LEU A 126 -5.66 -11.83 -16.84
N GLU A 127 -6.58 -12.38 -17.64
CA GLU A 127 -7.87 -11.75 -17.99
C GLU A 127 -8.81 -11.61 -16.79
N ASN A 128 -8.65 -12.45 -15.76
CA ASN A 128 -9.56 -12.54 -14.63
C ASN A 128 -9.02 -11.89 -13.36
N LEU A 129 -7.85 -11.23 -13.43
CA LEU A 129 -7.27 -10.53 -12.29
C LEU A 129 -8.21 -9.44 -11.76
N SER A 130 -8.26 -9.33 -10.44
CA SER A 130 -9.00 -8.27 -9.75
C SER A 130 -8.46 -6.87 -10.09
N ASP A 131 -9.32 -5.86 -9.93
CA ASP A 131 -8.95 -4.46 -10.14
C ASP A 131 -7.77 -4.04 -9.25
N ALA A 132 -7.68 -4.58 -8.03
CA ALA A 132 -6.58 -4.31 -7.11
C ALA A 132 -5.24 -4.82 -7.65
N THR A 133 -5.22 -6.05 -8.17
CA THR A 133 -3.99 -6.65 -8.72
C THR A 133 -3.58 -5.99 -10.02
N ARG A 134 -4.53 -5.67 -10.91
CA ARG A 134 -4.27 -4.91 -12.13
C ARG A 134 -3.71 -3.53 -11.83
N TYR A 135 -4.32 -2.84 -10.87
CA TYR A 135 -3.86 -1.55 -10.41
C TYR A 135 -2.43 -1.65 -9.87
N TRP A 136 -2.17 -2.59 -8.95
CA TRP A 136 -0.84 -2.79 -8.37
C TRP A 136 0.22 -3.08 -9.44
N LEU A 137 -0.05 -4.00 -10.37
CA LEU A 137 0.85 -4.32 -11.49
C LEU A 137 1.19 -3.08 -12.33
N SER A 138 0.22 -2.20 -12.57
CA SER A 138 0.47 -0.93 -13.27
C SER A 138 1.38 0.02 -12.48
N GLN A 139 1.32 0.00 -11.14
CA GLN A 139 2.17 0.84 -10.29
C GLN A 139 3.62 0.36 -10.26
N VAL A 140 3.85 -0.93 -10.50
CA VAL A 140 5.19 -1.53 -10.63
C VAL A 140 5.64 -1.70 -12.08
N GLU A 141 5.01 -0.96 -13.00
CA GLU A 141 5.40 -0.90 -14.42
C GLU A 141 5.28 -2.23 -15.20
N ILE A 142 4.39 -3.14 -14.77
CA ILE A 142 4.04 -4.34 -15.55
C ILE A 142 2.87 -4.05 -16.50
N ASP A 143 3.15 -4.22 -17.79
CA ASP A 143 2.18 -4.12 -18.88
C ASP A 143 1.55 -5.49 -19.16
N LEU A 144 0.33 -5.72 -18.68
CA LEU A 144 -0.41 -6.97 -18.89
C LEU A 144 -0.70 -7.26 -20.37
N ASP A 145 -0.91 -6.23 -21.19
CA ASP A 145 -1.23 -6.41 -22.62
C ASP A 145 -0.04 -7.05 -23.36
N SER A 146 1.17 -6.75 -22.91
CA SER A 146 2.40 -7.37 -23.43
C SER A 146 2.51 -8.87 -23.12
N LEU A 147 1.82 -9.35 -22.06
CA LEU A 147 1.90 -10.73 -21.57
C LEU A 147 0.78 -11.61 -22.15
N THR A 148 -0.37 -11.05 -22.46
CA THR A 148 -1.50 -11.79 -23.07
C THR A 148 -1.37 -11.95 -24.58
N GLY A 149 -0.45 -11.19 -25.21
CA GLY A 149 -0.20 -11.26 -26.65
C GLY A 149 -1.29 -10.59 -27.50
N GLU A 150 -2.15 -9.78 -26.88
CA GLU A 150 -3.12 -8.94 -27.56
C GLU A 150 -2.46 -7.62 -27.99
N GLN A 151 -2.07 -7.52 -29.28
CA GLN A 151 -1.70 -6.27 -29.95
C GLN A 151 -2.80 -5.79 -30.88
#